data_AF-A0A2S9FPB7-F1
#
_entry.id   AF-A0A2S9FPB7-F1
#
_cell.length_a   1.000
_cell.length_b   1.000
_cell.length_c   1.000
_cell.angle_alpha   90.00
_cell.angle_beta   90.00
_cell.angle_gamma   90.00
#
_symmetry.space_group_name_H-M   'P 1'
#
loop_
_entity.id
_entity.type
_entity.pdbx_description
1 polymer ?
#
loop_
_entity_poly.entity_id
_entity_poly.type
_entity_poly.pdbx_seq_one_letter_code
_entity_poly.pdbx_strand_id
1 'polypeptide(L)'
;PASAVLMMAIMDKVGTFGMIRYCLPLFPDSAQFFSPLIITLAVIGIVYGAVVAIGQTDVMRLIAYTSISHFGFIILGIFVMTTQGQSGSTLYMVNHGFSTAALFLIAGFLVSRR
;
A
#
# COMPACT_ATOMS: atom_id res chain seq x y z
N PRO A 1 -16.64 -5.64 -8.36
CA PRO A 1 -15.48 -6.34 -7.77
C PRO A 1 -14.21 -6.29 -8.63
N ALA A 2 -14.26 -6.69 -9.91
CA ALA A 2 -13.08 -6.77 -10.78
C ALA A 2 -12.32 -5.44 -10.92
N SER A 3 -13.02 -4.32 -11.10
CA SER A 3 -12.41 -2.98 -11.16
C SER A 3 -11.71 -2.57 -9.86
N ALA A 4 -12.33 -2.85 -8.70
CA ALA A 4 -11.75 -2.59 -7.39
C ALA A 4 -10.49 -3.43 -7.14
N VAL A 5 -10.52 -4.70 -7.55
CA VAL A 5 -9.35 -5.59 -7.49
C VAL A 5 -8.22 -5.05 -8.35
N LEU A 6 -8.51 -4.63 -9.60
CA LEU A 6 -7.49 -4.12 -10.51
C LEU A 6 -6.86 -2.82 -9.98
N MET A 7 -7.68 -1.91 -9.45
CA MET A 7 -7.21 -0.67 -8.84
C MET A 7 -6.36 -0.93 -7.60
N MET A 8 -6.84 -1.72 -6.65
CA MET A 8 -6.15 -1.90 -5.36
C MET A 8 -4.99 -2.89 -5.45
N ALA A 9 -5.06 -3.94 -6.27
CA ALA A 9 -4.02 -4.95 -6.36
C ALA A 9 -2.92 -4.62 -7.38
N ILE A 10 -3.21 -3.82 -8.42
CA ILE A 10 -2.24 -3.56 -9.50
C ILE A 10 -1.86 -2.08 -9.55
N MET A 11 -2.82 -1.16 -9.67
CA MET A 11 -2.49 0.27 -9.86
C MET A 11 -1.63 0.82 -8.73
N ASP A 12 -1.95 0.45 -7.49
CA ASP A 12 -1.16 0.72 -6.28
C ASP A 12 0.33 0.33 -6.44
N LYS A 13 0.58 -0.84 -7.04
CA LYS A 13 1.91 -1.46 -7.14
C LYS A 13 2.73 -0.80 -8.24
N VAL A 14 2.07 -0.29 -9.28
CA VAL A 14 2.73 0.51 -10.32
C VAL A 14 3.36 1.76 -9.71
N GLY A 15 2.69 2.40 -8.75
CA GLY A 15 3.24 3.55 -8.02
C GLY A 15 4.51 3.22 -7.25
N THR A 16 4.48 2.17 -6.42
CA THR A 16 5.65 1.74 -5.62
C THR A 16 6.77 1.17 -6.47
N PHE A 17 6.45 0.47 -7.57
CA PHE A 17 7.43 0.07 -8.56
C PHE A 17 8.11 1.28 -9.19
N GLY A 18 7.35 2.31 -9.55
CA GLY A 18 7.89 3.55 -10.10
C GLY A 18 8.84 4.25 -9.13
N MET A 19 8.54 4.21 -7.82
CA MET A 19 9.44 4.75 -6.80
C MET A 19 10.78 4.01 -6.78
N ILE A 20 10.76 2.67 -6.72
CA ILE A 20 11.98 1.85 -6.66
C ILE A 20 12.76 1.94 -7.97
N ARG A 21 12.08 1.83 -9.11
CA ARG A 21 12.71 1.70 -10.43
C ARG A 21 13.18 3.03 -11.00
N TYR A 22 12.44 4.11 -10.75
CA TYR A 22 12.68 5.42 -11.36
C TYR A 22 13.00 6.50 -10.33
N CYS A 23 12.19 6.68 -9.28
CA CYS A 23 12.42 7.78 -8.33
C CYS A 23 13.79 7.69 -7.64
N LEU A 24 14.11 6.55 -7.02
CA LEU A 24 15.38 6.37 -6.31
C LEU A 24 16.60 6.44 -7.25
N PRO A 25 16.62 5.79 -8.42
CA PRO A 25 17.81 5.79 -9.27
C PRO A 25 18.00 7.08 -10.09
N LEU A 26 16.91 7.75 -10.48
CA LEU A 26 17.00 8.99 -11.26
C LEU A 26 17.28 10.22 -10.38
N PHE A 27 16.81 10.21 -9.13
CA PHE A 27 16.91 11.36 -8.22
C PHE A 27 17.41 10.96 -6.82
N PRO A 28 18.61 10.35 -6.70
CA PRO A 28 19.09 9.79 -5.42
C PRO A 28 19.22 10.85 -4.32
N ASP A 29 19.80 12.00 -4.62
CA ASP A 29 20.03 13.08 -3.64
C ASP A 29 18.70 13.67 -3.14
N SER A 30 17.78 13.94 -4.05
CA SER A 30 16.45 14.45 -3.72
C SER A 30 15.64 13.41 -2.92
N ALA A 31 15.69 12.14 -3.31
CA ALA A 31 15.01 11.06 -2.60
C ALA A 31 15.52 10.93 -1.16
N GLN A 32 16.84 11.04 -0.96
CA GLN A 32 17.44 11.01 0.38
C GLN A 32 17.09 12.26 1.19
N PHE A 33 17.09 13.45 0.58
CA PHE A 33 16.70 14.69 1.25
C PHE A 33 15.25 14.66 1.75
N PHE A 34 14.32 14.14 0.94
CA PHE A 34 12.90 14.06 1.29
C PHE A 34 12.50 12.78 2.05
N SER A 35 13.40 11.81 2.24
CA SER A 35 13.13 10.57 2.98
C SER A 35 12.45 10.81 4.34
N PRO A 36 12.92 11.73 5.21
CA PRO A 36 12.28 11.96 6.52
C PRO A 36 10.81 12.41 6.41
N LEU A 37 10.51 13.26 5.42
CA LEU A 37 9.15 13.71 5.16
C LEU A 37 8.28 12.55 4.68
N ILE A 38 8.77 11.76 3.73
CA ILE A 38 8.03 10.62 3.16
C ILE A 38 7.80 9.54 4.22
N ILE A 39 8.79 9.24 5.05
CA ILE A 39 8.67 8.35 6.20
C ILE A 39 7.60 8.84 7.18
N THR A 40 7.59 10.14 7.49
CA THR A 40 6.58 10.74 8.38
C THR A 40 5.17 10.56 7.81
N LEU A 41 4.98 10.86 6.52
CA LEU A 41 3.70 10.67 5.83
C LEU A 41 3.29 9.19 5.77
N ALA A 42 4.25 8.28 5.58
CA ALA A 42 4.00 6.84 5.58
C ALA A 42 3.50 6.37 6.95
N VAL A 43 4.12 6.82 8.05
CA VAL A 43 3.68 6.51 9.42
C VAL A 43 2.28 7.08 9.69
N ILE A 44 2.01 8.31 9.26
CA ILE A 44 0.67 8.90 9.36
C ILE A 44 -0.34 8.03 8.59
N GLY A 45 -0.01 7.60 7.37
CA GLY A 45 -0.87 6.72 6.56
C GLY A 45 -1.15 5.37 7.22
N ILE A 46 -0.14 4.75 7.84
CA ILE A 46 -0.28 3.50 8.61
C ILE A 46 -1.31 3.67 9.71
N VAL A 47 -1.14 4.68 10.57
CA VAL A 47 -1.98 4.90 11.75
C VAL A 47 -3.37 5.36 11.33
N TYR A 48 -3.46 6.36 10.45
CA TYR A 48 -4.73 6.93 10.01
C TYR A 48 -5.58 5.90 9.26
N GLY A 49 -5.00 5.15 8.31
CA GLY A 49 -5.70 4.10 7.58
C GLY A 49 -6.25 3.03 8.53
N ALA A 50 -5.47 2.62 9.53
CA ALA A 50 -5.91 1.64 10.52
C ALA A 50 -7.06 2.17 11.40
N VAL A 51 -6.95 3.41 11.91
CA VAL A 51 -7.99 4.02 12.76
C VAL A 51 -9.29 4.19 11.97
N VAL A 52 -9.23 4.69 10.75
CA VAL A 52 -10.43 4.89 9.92
C VAL A 52 -11.07 3.57 9.52
N ALA A 53 -10.27 2.51 9.31
CA ALA A 53 -10.78 1.17 9.01
C ALA A 53 -11.66 0.61 10.15
N ILE A 54 -11.29 0.84 11.41
CA ILE A 54 -12.08 0.39 12.58
C ILE A 54 -13.49 0.98 12.57
N GLY A 55 -13.64 2.22 12.10
CA GLY A 55 -14.93 2.90 12.01
C GLY A 55 -15.80 2.50 10.82
N GLN A 56 -15.33 1.62 9.93
CA GLN A 56 -16.10 1.26 8.73
C GLN A 56 -17.13 0.17 9.02
N THR A 57 -18.37 0.44 8.61
CA THR A 57 -19.47 -0.54 8.63
C THR A 57 -19.61 -1.31 7.31
N ASP A 58 -19.08 -0.76 6.22
CA ASP A 58 -19.04 -1.39 4.91
C ASP A 58 -17.74 -2.19 4.72
N VAL A 59 -17.87 -3.47 4.36
CA VAL A 59 -16.72 -4.39 4.24
C VAL A 59 -15.75 -3.98 3.11
N MET A 60 -16.26 -3.42 2.01
CA MET A 60 -15.41 -3.01 0.88
C MET A 60 -14.60 -1.78 1.25
N ARG A 61 -15.21 -0.84 2.00
CA ARG A 61 -14.51 0.32 2.58
C ARG A 61 -13.50 -0.11 3.64
N LEU A 62 -13.85 -1.05 4.51
CA LEU A 62 -12.92 -1.59 5.51
C LEU A 62 -11.65 -2.10 4.83
N ILE A 63 -11.79 -2.95 3.79
CA ILE A 63 -10.65 -3.49 3.04
C ILE A 63 -9.86 -2.37 2.34
N ALA A 64 -10.53 -1.35 1.81
CA ALA A 64 -9.86 -0.21 1.18
C ALA A 64 -9.01 0.58 2.19
N TYR A 65 -9.52 0.88 3.39
CA TYR A 65 -8.78 1.64 4.40
C TYR A 65 -7.65 0.84 5.05
N THR A 66 -7.81 -0.46 5.25
CA THR A 66 -6.68 -1.31 5.68
C THR A 66 -5.59 -1.37 4.61
N SER A 67 -5.95 -1.36 3.33
CA SER A 67 -5.00 -1.30 2.21
C SER A 67 -4.15 -0.03 2.24
N ILE A 68 -4.72 1.13 2.59
CA ILE A 68 -3.98 2.39 2.79
C ILE A 68 -2.93 2.25 3.91
N SER A 69 -3.29 1.58 5.00
CA SER A 69 -2.35 1.34 6.11
C SER A 69 -1.19 0.43 5.68
N HIS A 70 -1.49 -0.67 4.97
CA HIS A 70 -0.49 -1.57 4.40
C HIS A 70 0.43 -0.89 3.37
N PHE A 71 -0.12 0.00 2.54
CA PHE A 71 0.64 0.80 1.60
C PHE A 71 1.69 1.68 2.31
N GLY A 72 1.34 2.27 3.45
CA GLY A 72 2.27 3.03 4.27
C GLY A 72 3.50 2.21 4.70
N PHE A 73 3.35 0.93 5.05
CA PHE A 73 4.49 0.05 5.34
C PHE A 73 5.41 -0.18 4.14
N ILE A 74 4.84 -0.29 2.93
CA ILE A 74 5.62 -0.46 1.70
C ILE A 74 6.47 0.80 1.47
N ILE A 75 5.85 1.98 1.53
CA ILE A 75 6.55 3.26 1.36
C ILE A 75 7.64 3.47 2.42
N LEU A 76 7.33 3.17 3.68
CA LEU A 76 8.30 3.23 4.77
C LEU A 76 9.54 2.38 4.47
N GLY A 77 9.34 1.13 4.04
CA GLY A 77 10.43 0.22 3.70
C GLY A 77 11.25 0.67 2.49
N ILE A 78 10.63 1.31 1.50
CA ILE A 78 11.35 1.89 0.34
C ILE A 78 12.28 3.02 0.79
N PHE A 79 11.77 3.95 1.60
CA PHE A 79 12.45 5.22 1.92
C PHE A 79 13.32 5.19 3.18
N VAL A 80 13.39 4.06 3.91
CA VAL A 80 14.38 3.86 4.98
C VAL A 80 15.81 3.68 4.44
N MET A 81 15.97 3.53 3.12
CA MET A 81 17.27 3.46 2.42
C MET A 81 18.20 2.35 2.92
N THR A 82 17.64 1.21 3.35
CA THR A 82 18.41 0.01 3.69
C THR A 82 18.05 -1.14 2.75
N THR A 83 19.00 -2.05 2.51
CA THR A 83 18.78 -3.24 1.69
C THR A 83 17.63 -4.09 2.21
N GLN A 84 17.53 -4.25 3.54
CA GLN A 84 16.47 -4.98 4.23
C GLN A 84 15.12 -4.29 4.06
N GLY A 85 15.07 -2.96 4.18
CA GLY A 85 13.86 -2.18 3.98
C GLY A 85 13.31 -2.33 2.56
N GLN A 86 14.17 -2.18 1.56
CA GLN A 86 13.76 -2.30 0.15
C GLN A 86 13.36 -3.73 -0.21
N SER A 87 14.10 -4.74 0.24
CA SER A 87 13.75 -6.15 0.02
C SER A 87 12.43 -6.51 0.71
N GLY A 88 12.25 -6.06 1.95
CA GLY A 88 11.02 -6.23 2.72
C GLY A 88 9.83 -5.55 2.04
N SER A 89 9.99 -4.31 1.59
CA SER A 89 8.93 -3.56 0.88
C SER A 89 8.50 -4.24 -0.41
N THR A 90 9.44 -4.82 -1.17
CA THR A 90 9.15 -5.54 -2.41
C THR A 90 8.34 -6.80 -2.13
N LEU A 91 8.74 -7.59 -1.13
CA LEU A 91 7.99 -8.77 -0.71
C LEU A 91 6.60 -8.40 -0.17
N TYR A 92 6.53 -7.33 0.64
CA TYR A 92 5.27 -6.84 1.20
C TYR A 92 4.31 -6.36 0.11
N MET A 93 4.82 -5.66 -0.90
CA MET A 93 4.06 -5.18 -2.06
C MET A 93 3.35 -6.32 -2.80
N VAL A 94 4.07 -7.42 -3.02
CA VAL A 94 3.52 -8.63 -3.64
C VAL A 94 2.46 -9.26 -2.75
N ASN A 95 2.78 -9.51 -1.48
CA ASN A 95 1.86 -10.12 -0.51
C ASN A 95 0.57 -9.30 -0.36
N HIS A 96 0.70 -7.99 -0.21
CA HIS A 96 -0.43 -7.06 -0.11
C HIS A 96 -1.31 -7.10 -1.36
N GLY A 97 -0.72 -7.18 -2.56
CA GLY A 97 -1.48 -7.33 -3.80
C GLY A 97 -2.35 -8.58 -3.82
N PHE A 98 -1.76 -9.74 -3.51
CA PHE A 98 -2.48 -11.01 -3.46
C PHE A 98 -3.57 -11.03 -2.39
N SER A 99 -3.24 -10.63 -1.16
CA SER A 99 -4.20 -10.62 -0.05
C SER A 99 -5.37 -9.68 -0.31
N THR A 100 -5.11 -8.47 -0.84
CA THR A 100 -6.16 -7.48 -1.13
C THR A 100 -7.06 -7.93 -2.27
N ALA A 101 -6.49 -8.51 -3.33
CA ALA A 101 -7.29 -9.09 -4.42
C ALA A 101 -8.22 -10.19 -3.91
N ALA A 102 -7.72 -11.12 -3.09
CA ALA A 102 -8.52 -12.18 -2.51
C ALA A 102 -9.65 -11.63 -1.64
N LEU A 103 -9.35 -10.66 -0.76
CA LEU A 103 -10.35 -10.03 0.12
C LEU A 103 -11.45 -9.33 -0.69
N PHE A 104 -11.10 -8.53 -1.71
CA PHE A 104 -12.10 -7.84 -2.54
C PHE A 104 -12.96 -8.80 -3.37
N LEU A 105 -12.42 -9.92 -3.83
CA LEU A 105 -13.20 -10.96 -4.52
C LEU A 105 -14.18 -11.65 -3.58
N ILE A 106 -13.71 -12.09 -2.41
CA ILE A 106 -14.54 -12.76 -1.41
C ILE A 106 -15.63 -11.82 -0.89
N ALA A 107 -15.26 -10.59 -0.50
CA ALA A 107 -16.21 -9.59 -0.02
C ALA A 107 -17.21 -9.21 -1.12
N GLY A 108 -16.75 -9.00 -2.36
CA GLY A 108 -17.62 -8.71 -3.49
C GLY A 108 -18.63 -9.83 -3.76
N PHE A 109 -18.22 -11.09 -3.65
CA PHE A 109 -19.11 -12.24 -3.76
C PHE A 109 -20.14 -12.27 -2.62
N LEU A 110 -19.72 -12.07 -1.37
CA LEU A 110 -20.62 -12.05 -0.21
C LEU A 110 -21.66 -10.92 -0.30
N VAL A 111 -21.23 -9.73 -0.73
CA VAL A 111 -22.14 -8.59 -0.95
C VAL A 111 -23.14 -8.88 -2.06
N SER A 112 -22.74 -9.56 -3.14
CA SER A 112 -23.67 -9.93 -4.23
C SER A 112 -24.70 -11.01 -3.87
N ARG A 113 -24.50 -11.71 -2.74
CA ARG A 113 -25.37 -12.79 -2.24
C ARG A 113 -26.44 -12.30 -1.26
N ARG A 114 -26.36 -11.04 -0.81
CA ARG A 114 -27.35 -10.38 0.05
C ARG A 114 -28.18 -9.42 -0.78
#